data_AF-A0A7Y0S1P7-F1
#
_entry.id   AF-A0A7Y0S1P7-F1
#
_cell.length_a   1.000
_cell.length_b   1.000
_cell.length_c   1.000
_cell.angle_alpha   90.00
_cell.angle_beta   90.00
_cell.angle_gamma   90.00
#
_symmetry.space_group_name_H-M   'P 1'
#
loop_
_entity.id
_entity.type
_entity.pdbx_description
1 polymer ?
#
loop_
_entity_poly.entity_id
_entity_poly.type
_entity_poly.pdbx_seq_one_letter_code
_entity_poly.pdbx_strand_id
1 'polypeptide(L)'
;DYQRDDYAYFDFPGRYKDDLQGKALSQIRLDYLRREQHTVSGQSNEPLLRAGYRFSLIDHSDESSNRDWTVVTIHHQGRQPQALEEEGGSGATTYHNTFKLIPAENTWRATPSLKPLAHGPEIAVVVGPEGEEIHCDQYGRVRIQFPWDRYSRNGDSVSCW
;
A
#
# COMPACT_ATOMS: atom_id res chain seq x y z
N ASP A 1 16.82 -27.96 -2.28
CA ASP A 1 15.70 -27.38 -3.03
C ASP A 1 14.44 -28.22 -2.90
N TYR A 2 13.66 -27.98 -1.84
CA TYR A 2 12.42 -28.72 -1.52
C TYR A 2 11.18 -27.81 -1.41
N GLN A 3 11.22 -26.63 -2.03
CA GLN A 3 10.07 -25.73 -2.06
C GLN A 3 9.39 -25.89 -3.42
N ARG A 4 8.15 -26.39 -3.42
CA ARG A 4 7.36 -26.47 -4.65
C ARG A 4 7.01 -25.07 -5.15
N ASP A 5 6.92 -24.89 -6.46
CA ASP A 5 6.55 -23.61 -7.08
C ASP A 5 5.03 -23.33 -7.05
N ASP A 6 4.23 -24.23 -6.46
CA ASP A 6 2.76 -24.26 -6.55
C ASP A 6 2.04 -23.94 -5.22
N TYR A 7 2.67 -23.24 -4.29
CA TYR A 7 2.01 -22.86 -3.03
C TYR A 7 0.85 -21.87 -3.26
N ALA A 8 -0.35 -22.30 -2.90
CA ALA A 8 -1.55 -21.47 -2.90
C ALA A 8 -1.69 -20.70 -1.58
N TYR A 9 -2.17 -19.46 -1.66
CA TYR A 9 -2.54 -18.63 -0.51
C TYR A 9 -4.06 -18.45 -0.49
N PHE A 10 -4.70 -18.75 0.64
CA PHE A 10 -6.14 -18.61 0.84
C PHE A 10 -6.43 -17.71 2.04
N ASP A 11 -7.43 -16.83 1.92
CA ASP A 11 -7.84 -15.90 2.97
C ASP A 11 -9.35 -15.62 2.89
N PHE A 12 -10.00 -15.50 4.05
CA PHE A 12 -11.44 -15.25 4.19
C PHE A 12 -11.72 -14.38 5.43
N PRO A 13 -12.61 -13.38 5.35
CA PRO A 13 -13.46 -13.01 4.22
C PRO A 13 -12.80 -12.05 3.22
N GLY A 14 -13.09 -12.21 1.92
CA GLY A 14 -12.57 -11.36 0.84
C GLY A 14 -13.16 -9.94 0.78
N ARG A 15 -14.34 -9.71 1.39
CA ARG A 15 -15.04 -8.41 1.49
C ARG A 15 -15.35 -7.73 0.14
N TYR A 16 -15.77 -8.48 -0.86
CA TYR A 16 -16.34 -7.99 -2.11
C TYR A 16 -17.72 -8.64 -2.35
N LYS A 17 -18.56 -7.98 -3.14
CA LYS A 17 -19.91 -8.47 -3.47
C LYS A 17 -19.99 -9.08 -4.88
N ASP A 18 -19.13 -8.65 -5.79
CA ASP A 18 -19.07 -9.12 -7.17
C ASP A 18 -17.71 -9.71 -7.53
N ASP A 19 -17.71 -10.61 -8.51
CA ASP A 19 -16.53 -11.37 -8.92
C ASP A 19 -15.46 -10.50 -9.59
N LEU A 20 -15.86 -9.42 -10.27
CA LEU A 20 -14.92 -8.52 -10.94
C LEU A 20 -14.06 -7.78 -9.91
N GLN A 21 -14.69 -7.22 -8.88
CA GLN A 21 -14.00 -6.62 -7.73
C GLN A 21 -13.19 -7.68 -6.97
N GLY A 22 -13.73 -8.88 -6.79
CA GLY A 22 -13.04 -9.98 -6.13
C GLY A 22 -11.74 -10.38 -6.80
N LYS A 23 -11.74 -10.50 -8.13
CA LYS A 23 -10.55 -10.80 -8.92
C LYS A 23 -9.50 -9.68 -8.79
N ALA A 24 -9.92 -8.42 -8.89
CA ALA A 24 -9.02 -7.27 -8.78
C ALA A 24 -8.35 -7.17 -7.40
N LEU A 25 -9.13 -7.31 -6.31
CA LEU A 25 -8.62 -7.29 -4.94
C LEU A 25 -7.69 -8.46 -4.64
N SER A 26 -8.04 -9.66 -5.13
CA SER A 26 -7.21 -10.85 -4.99
C SER A 26 -5.87 -10.68 -5.71
N GLN A 27 -5.89 -10.07 -6.91
CA GLN A 27 -4.66 -9.76 -7.65
C GLN A 27 -3.78 -8.75 -6.89
N ILE A 28 -4.35 -7.67 -6.36
CA ILE A 28 -3.61 -6.69 -5.54
C ILE A 28 -2.98 -7.38 -4.32
N ARG A 29 -3.70 -8.30 -3.66
CA ARG A 29 -3.17 -9.05 -2.52
C ARG A 29 -2.04 -9.99 -2.94
N LEU A 30 -2.15 -10.64 -4.10
CA LEU A 30 -1.10 -11.49 -4.65
C LEU A 30 0.16 -10.69 -5.00
N ASP A 31 0.01 -9.55 -5.68
CA ASP A 31 1.11 -8.62 -5.99
C ASP A 31 1.83 -8.20 -4.70
N TYR A 32 1.07 -7.88 -3.65
CA TYR A 32 1.62 -7.56 -2.33
C TYR A 32 2.42 -8.71 -1.72
N LEU A 33 1.89 -9.94 -1.74
CA LEU A 33 2.58 -11.10 -1.19
C LEU A 33 3.87 -11.42 -1.97
N ARG A 34 3.89 -11.16 -3.27
CA ARG A 34 5.04 -11.39 -4.16
C ARG A 34 5.99 -10.20 -4.31
N ARG A 35 5.72 -9.07 -3.68
CA ARG A 35 6.49 -7.82 -3.88
C ARG A 35 7.99 -7.94 -3.61
N GLU A 36 8.40 -8.94 -2.83
CA GLU A 36 9.78 -9.22 -2.44
C GLU A 36 10.40 -10.41 -3.18
N GLN A 37 9.66 -11.05 -4.10
CA GLN A 37 10.10 -12.29 -4.77
C GLN A 37 11.33 -12.07 -5.67
N HIS A 38 11.42 -10.91 -6.32
CA HIS A 38 12.56 -10.54 -7.16
C HIS A 38 12.97 -9.11 -6.85
N THR A 39 14.02 -8.97 -6.05
CA THR A 39 14.58 -7.66 -5.68
C THR A 39 16.08 -7.66 -5.85
N VAL A 40 16.64 -6.48 -6.15
CA VAL A 40 18.08 -6.25 -6.28
C VAL A 40 18.47 -5.07 -5.41
N SER A 41 19.63 -5.16 -4.75
CA SER A 41 20.19 -4.04 -3.98
C SER A 41 21.34 -3.43 -4.77
N GLY A 42 21.48 -2.10 -4.70
CA GLY A 42 22.51 -1.37 -5.41
C GLY A 42 22.98 -0.13 -4.68
N GLN A 43 24.01 0.48 -5.24
CA GLN A 43 24.71 1.64 -4.71
C GLN A 43 25.04 2.60 -5.85
N SER A 44 24.89 3.89 -5.63
CA SER A 44 25.29 4.89 -6.63
C SER A 44 25.66 6.23 -6.01
N ASN A 45 26.15 7.13 -6.85
CA ASN A 45 26.32 8.54 -6.56
C ASN A 45 25.31 9.41 -7.33
N GLU A 46 24.25 8.82 -7.91
CA GLU A 46 23.26 9.55 -8.72
C GLU A 46 22.25 10.28 -7.81
N PRO A 47 22.27 11.63 -7.73
CA PRO A 47 21.44 12.39 -6.82
C PRO A 47 19.95 12.42 -7.19
N LEU A 48 19.60 12.20 -8.47
CA LEU A 48 18.22 12.28 -8.93
C LEU A 48 17.40 11.01 -8.67
N LEU A 49 18.07 9.92 -8.32
CA LEU A 49 17.43 8.64 -8.00
C LEU A 49 16.49 8.83 -6.80
N ARG A 50 15.26 8.32 -6.89
CA ARG A 50 14.24 8.45 -5.83
C ARG A 50 13.32 7.24 -5.82
N ALA A 51 12.66 6.98 -4.70
CA ALA A 51 11.62 5.94 -4.65
C ALA A 51 10.51 6.23 -5.68
N GLY A 52 10.06 5.18 -6.38
CA GLY A 52 9.12 5.26 -7.49
C GLY A 52 9.75 5.64 -8.83
N TYR A 53 11.04 5.97 -8.88
CA TYR A 53 11.73 6.26 -10.14
C TYR A 53 11.98 4.98 -10.93
N ARG A 54 11.80 5.03 -12.25
CA ARG A 54 12.11 3.94 -13.18
C ARG A 54 13.27 4.35 -14.09
N PHE A 55 14.21 3.44 -14.30
CA PHE A 55 15.35 3.65 -15.20
C PHE A 55 15.77 2.35 -15.88
N SER A 56 16.47 2.46 -16.99
CA SER A 56 17.09 1.32 -17.68
C SER A 56 18.53 1.17 -17.20
N LEU A 57 18.89 -0.02 -16.72
CA LEU A 57 20.29 -0.38 -16.44
C LEU A 57 20.92 -0.90 -17.73
N ILE A 58 22.11 -0.39 -18.05
CA ILE A 58 22.91 -0.80 -19.22
C ILE A 58 24.35 -1.09 -18.77
N ASP A 59 25.09 -1.83 -19.59
CA ASP A 59 26.50 -2.20 -19.39
C ASP A 59 26.81 -2.93 -18.06
N HIS A 60 25.83 -3.64 -17.50
CA HIS A 60 26.04 -4.57 -16.41
C HIS A 60 26.63 -5.88 -16.95
N SER A 61 27.58 -6.49 -16.22
CA SER A 61 28.27 -7.71 -16.64
C SER A 61 27.35 -8.94 -16.71
N ASP A 62 26.31 -8.97 -15.89
CA ASP A 62 25.19 -9.91 -16.01
C ASP A 62 24.11 -9.31 -16.90
N GLU A 63 23.95 -9.90 -18.09
CA GLU A 63 22.97 -9.48 -19.10
C GLU A 63 21.52 -9.51 -18.60
N SER A 64 21.19 -10.40 -17.66
CA SER A 64 19.83 -10.45 -17.11
C SER A 64 19.48 -9.20 -16.31
N SER A 65 20.49 -8.44 -15.90
CA SER A 65 20.34 -7.17 -15.18
C SER A 65 20.19 -5.96 -16.10
N ASN A 66 20.56 -6.06 -17.39
CA ASN A 66 20.45 -4.98 -18.38
C ASN A 66 19.01 -4.78 -18.86
N ARG A 67 18.18 -4.18 -18.00
CA ARG A 67 16.74 -4.05 -18.18
C ARG A 67 16.19 -2.84 -17.43
N ASP A 68 14.88 -2.62 -17.55
CA ASP A 68 14.19 -1.60 -16.77
C ASP A 68 13.95 -2.04 -15.32
N TRP A 69 14.27 -1.13 -14.40
CA TRP A 69 14.13 -1.30 -12.96
C TRP A 69 13.33 -0.16 -12.36
N THR A 70 12.57 -0.46 -11.30
CA THR A 70 11.87 0.52 -10.48
C THR A 70 12.47 0.54 -9.08
N VAL A 71 12.79 1.74 -8.58
CA VAL A 71 13.31 1.95 -7.22
C VAL A 71 12.18 1.85 -6.21
N VAL A 72 12.25 0.87 -5.30
CA VAL A 72 11.24 0.67 -4.23
C VAL A 72 11.69 1.22 -2.88
N THR A 73 12.99 1.35 -2.66
CA THR A 73 13.56 1.98 -1.46
C THR A 73 14.88 2.64 -1.82
N ILE A 74 15.16 3.80 -1.24
CA ILE A 74 16.44 4.49 -1.40
C ILE A 74 16.79 5.20 -0.09
N HIS A 75 18.07 5.16 0.26
CA HIS A 75 18.65 5.91 1.36
C HIS A 75 19.77 6.79 0.81
N HIS A 76 19.64 8.09 1.05
CA HIS A 76 20.61 9.10 0.62
C HIS A 76 21.49 9.51 1.80
N GLN A 77 22.79 9.59 1.56
CA GLN A 77 23.76 10.05 2.54
C GLN A 77 24.68 11.11 1.89
N GLY A 78 24.76 12.28 2.53
CA GLY A 78 25.67 13.35 2.14
C GLY A 78 26.56 13.73 3.33
N ARG A 79 27.83 14.05 3.06
CA ARG A 79 28.77 14.59 4.05
C ARG A 79 29.43 15.83 3.47
N GLN A 80 29.38 16.94 4.19
CA GLN A 80 30.00 18.21 3.81
C GLN A 80 30.84 18.76 4.97
N PRO A 81 32.12 18.39 5.07
CA PRO A 81 33.00 18.85 6.16
C PRO A 81 33.24 20.37 6.14
N GLN A 82 33.26 20.98 4.95
CA GLN A 82 33.52 22.42 4.78
C GLN A 82 32.44 23.33 5.39
N ALA A 83 31.28 22.78 5.77
CA ALA A 83 30.23 23.53 6.46
C ALA A 83 30.56 23.81 7.94
N LEU A 84 31.57 23.13 8.49
CA LEU A 84 32.06 23.33 9.85
C LEU A 84 33.30 24.23 9.82
N GLU A 85 33.28 25.36 10.53
CA GLU A 85 34.41 26.31 10.57
C GLU A 85 35.72 25.66 11.05
N GLU A 86 35.63 24.67 11.94
CA GLU A 86 36.78 23.96 12.53
C GLU A 86 37.34 22.83 11.63
N GLU A 87 36.55 22.31 10.68
CA GLU A 87 36.95 21.25 9.73
C GLU A 87 37.06 21.76 8.28
N GLY A 88 37.11 23.09 8.08
CA GLY A 88 37.10 23.76 6.77
C GLY A 88 38.20 23.36 5.78
N GLY A 89 39.17 22.53 6.18
CA GLY A 89 40.21 21.95 5.34
C GLY A 89 40.27 20.41 5.32
N SER A 90 39.35 19.70 5.97
CA SER A 90 39.43 18.23 6.11
C SER A 90 38.37 17.50 5.26
N GLY A 91 38.82 16.67 4.30
CA GLY A 91 37.95 15.79 3.50
C GLY A 91 37.14 16.49 2.39
N ALA A 92 36.65 15.70 1.43
CA ALA A 92 35.82 16.19 0.33
C ALA A 92 34.32 16.16 0.71
N THR A 93 33.52 17.02 0.07
CA THR A 93 32.07 16.84 0.05
C THR A 93 31.74 15.56 -0.70
N THR A 94 30.97 14.66 -0.08
CA THR A 94 30.62 13.36 -0.65
C THR A 94 29.12 13.13 -0.63
N TYR A 95 28.64 12.42 -1.64
CA TYR A 95 27.26 11.96 -1.75
C TYR A 95 27.27 10.49 -2.17
N HIS A 96 26.39 9.71 -1.56
CA HIS A 96 26.17 8.32 -1.90
C HIS A 96 24.72 7.94 -1.60
N ASN A 97 24.22 6.93 -2.29
CA ASN A 97 22.97 6.29 -1.95
C ASN A 97 23.06 4.77 -2.03
N THR A 98 22.24 4.13 -1.20
CA THR A 98 21.93 2.69 -1.29
C THR A 98 20.46 2.56 -1.65
N PHE A 99 20.13 1.60 -2.51
CA PHE A 99 18.76 1.45 -2.99
C PHE A 99 18.39 -0.02 -3.21
N LYS A 100 17.08 -0.24 -3.31
CA LYS A 100 16.46 -1.52 -3.63
C LYS A 100 15.57 -1.35 -4.85
N LEU A 101 15.67 -2.29 -5.77
CA LEU A 101 14.99 -2.31 -7.06
C LEU A 101 14.06 -3.52 -7.16
N ILE A 102 13.06 -3.39 -8.03
CA ILE A 102 12.31 -4.51 -8.61
C ILE A 102 12.29 -4.37 -10.14
N PRO A 103 12.11 -5.46 -10.90
CA PRO A 103 11.89 -5.37 -12.34
C PRO A 103 10.71 -4.46 -12.65
N ALA A 104 10.82 -3.61 -13.66
CA ALA A 104 9.83 -2.56 -13.88
C ALA A 104 8.46 -3.05 -14.38
N GLU A 105 8.36 -4.29 -14.86
CA GLU A 105 7.08 -4.94 -15.17
C GLU A 105 6.33 -5.42 -13.92
N ASN A 106 7.02 -5.56 -12.78
CA ASN A 106 6.40 -5.98 -11.53
C ASN A 106 5.74 -4.78 -10.83
N THR A 107 4.51 -4.98 -10.37
CA THR A 107 3.81 -3.96 -9.58
C THR A 107 4.13 -4.14 -8.10
N TRP A 108 4.84 -3.18 -7.50
CA TRP A 108 5.04 -3.17 -6.05
C TRP A 108 3.77 -2.71 -5.33
N ARG A 109 3.39 -3.38 -4.24
CA ARG A 109 2.29 -2.97 -3.38
C ARG A 109 2.79 -2.71 -1.96
N ALA A 110 2.36 -1.58 -1.39
CA ALA A 110 2.65 -1.25 0.00
C ALA A 110 2.02 -2.24 0.97
N THR A 111 2.60 -2.32 2.17
CA THR A 111 2.00 -3.04 3.30
C THR A 111 0.60 -2.51 3.61
N PRO A 112 -0.44 -3.35 3.53
CA PRO A 112 -1.79 -2.93 3.90
C PRO A 112 -1.82 -2.51 5.36
N SER A 113 -2.41 -1.35 5.63
CA SER A 113 -2.73 -0.95 7.00
C SER A 113 -3.75 -1.90 7.61
N LEU A 114 -3.67 -2.08 8.93
CA LEU A 114 -4.69 -2.80 9.68
C LEU A 114 -6.03 -2.11 9.47
N LYS A 115 -7.06 -2.88 9.11
CA LYS A 115 -8.41 -2.36 8.97
C LYS A 115 -8.97 -2.03 10.36
N PRO A 116 -9.79 -0.98 10.49
CA PRO A 116 -10.55 -0.74 11.72
C PRO A 116 -11.35 -1.98 12.11
N LEU A 117 -11.35 -2.29 13.40
CA LEU A 117 -12.06 -3.43 13.98
C LEU A 117 -13.14 -2.90 14.93
N ALA A 118 -14.38 -3.36 14.75
CA ALA A 118 -15.42 -3.23 15.76
C ALA A 118 -15.18 -4.33 16.80
N HIS A 119 -14.90 -3.95 18.05
CA HIS A 119 -14.52 -4.90 19.11
C HIS A 119 -15.68 -5.74 19.64
N GLY A 120 -16.92 -5.34 19.35
CA GLY A 120 -18.12 -6.06 19.74
C GLY A 120 -19.38 -5.38 19.22
N PRO A 121 -20.56 -5.90 19.60
CA PRO A 121 -21.83 -5.27 19.28
C PRO A 121 -21.96 -3.90 19.94
N GLU A 122 -22.61 -2.96 19.24
CA GLU A 122 -22.89 -1.62 19.71
C GLU A 122 -24.39 -1.32 19.61
N ILE A 123 -24.88 -0.40 20.44
CA ILE A 123 -26.26 0.09 20.35
C ILE A 123 -26.39 1.12 19.23
N ALA A 124 -27.56 1.20 18.61
CA ALA A 124 -27.90 2.21 17.62
C ALA A 124 -29.41 2.52 17.70
N VAL A 125 -29.81 3.68 17.17
CA VAL A 125 -31.21 4.10 17.10
C VAL A 125 -31.75 3.75 15.71
N VAL A 126 -32.91 3.10 15.63
CA VAL A 126 -33.60 2.85 14.36
C VAL A 126 -34.15 4.18 13.83
N VAL A 127 -33.90 4.46 12.54
CA VAL A 127 -34.27 5.73 11.90
C VAL A 127 -35.01 5.48 10.59
N GLY A 128 -35.85 6.45 10.20
CA GLY A 128 -36.63 6.44 8.97
C GLY A 128 -37.03 7.85 8.56
N PRO A 129 -37.78 8.00 7.44
CA PRO A 129 -38.38 9.25 7.03
C PRO A 129 -39.24 9.90 8.13
N GLU A 130 -39.39 11.22 8.07
CA GLU A 130 -40.26 11.94 9.00
C GLU A 130 -41.72 11.49 8.85
N GLY A 131 -42.36 11.15 9.96
CA GLY A 131 -43.76 10.69 9.99
C GLY A 131 -43.94 9.19 9.71
N GLU A 132 -42.88 8.43 9.46
CA GLU A 132 -42.94 6.99 9.24
C GLU A 132 -42.43 6.21 10.46
N GLU A 133 -43.31 5.43 11.11
CA GLU A 133 -42.96 4.65 12.31
C GLU A 133 -42.22 3.34 11.96
N ILE A 134 -42.57 2.73 10.81
CA ILE A 134 -41.99 1.47 10.36
C ILE A 134 -41.42 1.67 8.96
N HIS A 135 -40.10 1.71 8.86
CA HIS A 135 -39.40 1.90 7.60
C HIS A 135 -38.45 0.73 7.32
N CYS A 136 -38.93 -0.21 6.50
CA CYS A 136 -38.24 -1.47 6.17
C CYS A 136 -38.21 -1.70 4.66
N ASP A 137 -37.17 -2.38 4.17
CA ASP A 137 -37.14 -2.84 2.79
C ASP A 137 -37.83 -4.21 2.59
N GLN A 138 -37.86 -4.70 1.35
CA GLN A 138 -38.46 -6.00 1.01
C GLN A 138 -37.81 -7.22 1.70
N TYR A 139 -36.65 -7.04 2.32
CA TYR A 139 -35.94 -8.07 3.07
C TYR A 139 -36.07 -7.89 4.59
N GLY A 140 -36.87 -6.92 5.06
CA GLY A 140 -37.07 -6.62 6.47
C GLY A 140 -35.88 -5.91 7.14
N ARG A 141 -35.01 -5.26 6.35
CA ARG A 141 -33.88 -4.49 6.87
C ARG A 141 -34.32 -3.10 7.29
N VAL A 142 -33.70 -2.58 8.34
CA VAL A 142 -33.95 -1.22 8.89
C VAL A 142 -32.67 -0.39 8.77
N ARG A 143 -32.84 0.94 8.77
CA ARG A 143 -31.71 1.86 8.86
C ARG A 143 -31.49 2.28 10.32
N ILE A 144 -30.23 2.49 10.68
CA ILE A 144 -29.82 2.85 12.03
C ILE A 144 -28.90 4.08 12.06
N GLN A 145 -28.88 4.79 13.18
CA GLN A 145 -27.92 5.84 13.50
C GLN A 145 -27.09 5.43 14.72
N PHE A 146 -25.77 5.40 14.56
CA PHE A 146 -24.87 5.13 15.68
C PHE A 146 -24.72 6.37 16.58
N PRO A 147 -24.54 6.20 17.91
CA PRO A 147 -24.36 7.33 18.83
C PRO A 147 -23.13 8.21 18.52
N TRP A 148 -22.12 7.65 17.87
CA TRP A 148 -20.91 8.36 17.45
C TRP A 148 -21.04 9.05 16.10
N ASP A 149 -22.16 8.89 15.39
CA ASP A 149 -22.40 9.59 14.13
C ASP A 149 -22.81 11.04 14.39
N ARG A 150 -21.88 11.96 14.12
CA ARG A 150 -22.05 13.40 14.31
C ARG A 150 -22.51 14.14 13.06
N TYR A 151 -22.51 13.47 11.91
CA TYR A 151 -22.60 14.13 10.61
C TYR A 151 -23.90 13.83 9.88
N SER A 152 -24.45 12.64 10.07
CA SER A 152 -25.73 12.29 9.49
C SER A 152 -26.84 13.12 10.12
N ARG A 153 -27.63 13.79 9.27
CA ARG A 153 -28.84 14.48 9.70
C ARG A 153 -29.94 13.44 9.81
N ASN A 154 -30.68 13.46 10.92
CA ASN A 154 -31.82 12.57 11.17
C ASN A 154 -32.69 12.45 9.91
N GLY A 155 -32.92 11.22 9.44
CA GLY A 155 -33.71 10.97 8.24
C GLY A 155 -33.40 9.62 7.60
N ASP A 156 -33.92 9.43 6.38
CA ASP A 156 -33.87 8.16 5.67
C ASP A 156 -32.41 7.76 5.29
N SER A 157 -31.56 8.68 4.83
CA SER A 157 -30.25 8.34 4.26
C SER A 157 -29.08 8.16 5.25
N VAL A 158 -29.36 7.86 6.53
CA VAL A 158 -28.33 7.85 7.61
C VAL A 158 -27.38 6.65 7.53
N SER A 159 -27.86 5.49 7.05
CA SER A 159 -27.04 4.29 6.88
C SER A 159 -27.52 3.44 5.70
N CYS A 160 -26.76 2.39 5.39
CA CYS A 160 -27.22 1.35 4.47
C CYS A 160 -28.36 0.54 5.09
N TRP A 161 -29.15 -0.11 4.22
CA TRP A 161 -30.09 -1.17 4.60
C TRP A 161 -29.37 -2.42 5.10
#